data_AF-A0A0R2DQR5-F1
#
_entry.id   AF-A0A0R2DQR5-F1
#
_cell.length_a   1.000
_cell.length_b   1.000
_cell.length_c   1.000
_cell.angle_alpha   90.00
_cell.angle_beta   90.00
_cell.angle_gamma   90.00
#
_symmetry.space_group_name_H-M   'P 1'
#
loop_
_entity.id
_entity.type
_entity.pdbx_description
1 polymer ?
#
loop_
_entity_poly.entity_id
_entity_poly.type
_entity_poly.pdbx_seq_one_letter_code
_entity_poly.pdbx_strand_id
1 'polypeptide(L)'
;MNDGQFKKWLEEFSQIRLPLWDEFPDLELYMDQLVSLGNRYLSPLLESEITPSMINSYVKKGLMQRPTKKKYTTSNLAELVVISLLKSIYPLETIRDGITQSLKNNTIEESYSYFANLFNSTLQKINLEDATLNFNYKDELILLTEQFSVHSVIYKIIGQKLIDLQHAQQADV
;
A
#
# COMPACT_ATOMS: atom_id res chain seq x y z
N MET A 1 -24.61 13.63 -13.88
CA MET A 1 -24.63 12.14 -13.91
C MET A 1 -23.32 11.49 -13.45
N ASN A 2 -22.17 12.20 -13.43
CA ASN A 2 -20.87 11.65 -12.99
C ASN A 2 -20.58 11.74 -11.48
N ASP A 3 -21.10 12.77 -10.80
CA ASP A 3 -20.90 12.92 -9.35
C ASP A 3 -21.42 11.69 -8.58
N GLY A 4 -22.52 11.08 -9.05
CA GLY A 4 -23.06 9.84 -8.49
C GLY A 4 -22.18 8.61 -8.75
N GLN A 5 -21.52 8.51 -9.91
CA GLN A 5 -20.61 7.39 -10.22
C GLN A 5 -19.33 7.49 -9.39
N PHE A 6 -18.75 8.68 -9.31
CA PHE A 6 -17.57 8.93 -8.48
C PHE A 6 -17.89 8.70 -6.99
N LYS A 7 -19.00 9.25 -6.49
CA LYS A 7 -19.42 9.05 -5.09
C LYS A 7 -19.62 7.58 -4.75
N LYS A 8 -20.31 6.83 -5.61
CA LYS A 8 -20.50 5.38 -5.42
C LYS A 8 -19.15 4.64 -5.38
N TRP A 9 -18.26 4.94 -6.33
CA TRP A 9 -16.93 4.33 -6.34
C TRP A 9 -16.12 4.70 -5.09
N LEU A 10 -16.19 5.95 -4.64
CA LEU A 10 -15.48 6.43 -3.46
C LEU A 10 -15.98 5.73 -2.19
N GLU A 11 -17.29 5.53 -2.07
CA GLU A 11 -17.93 4.76 -1.00
C GLU A 11 -17.44 3.30 -0.97
N GLU A 12 -17.32 2.64 -2.14
CA GLU A 12 -16.78 1.28 -2.26
C GLU A 12 -15.27 1.24 -1.94
N PHE A 13 -14.52 2.21 -2.46
CA PHE A 13 -13.07 2.33 -2.30
C PHE A 13 -12.69 2.55 -0.83
N SER A 14 -13.48 3.34 -0.08
CA SER A 14 -13.23 3.59 1.34
C SER A 14 -13.47 2.38 2.24
N GLN A 15 -14.07 1.29 1.74
CA GLN A 15 -14.25 0.03 2.49
C GLN A 15 -13.08 -0.94 2.31
N ILE A 16 -12.17 -0.68 1.37
CA ILE A 16 -10.98 -1.51 1.20
C ILE A 16 -10.09 -1.34 2.43
N ARG A 17 -9.44 -2.43 2.84
CA ARG A 17 -8.44 -2.40 3.90
C ARG A 17 -7.30 -3.38 3.60
N LEU A 18 -6.12 -3.01 4.09
CA LEU A 18 -4.98 -3.91 4.19
C LEU A 18 -5.23 -4.94 5.30
N PRO A 19 -4.71 -6.17 5.16
CA PRO A 19 -4.76 -7.17 6.21
C PRO A 19 -3.95 -6.69 7.43
N LEU A 20 -4.43 -7.01 8.63
CA LEU A 20 -3.65 -6.87 9.85
C LEU A 20 -2.60 -7.98 9.92
N TRP A 21 -1.59 -7.81 10.77
CA TRP A 21 -0.50 -8.78 10.89
C TRP A 21 -1.01 -10.20 11.18
N ASP A 22 -1.92 -10.34 12.14
CA ASP A 22 -2.50 -11.63 12.55
C ASP A 22 -3.44 -12.25 11.50
N GLU A 23 -3.78 -11.51 10.43
CA GLU A 23 -4.59 -12.00 9.32
C GLU A 23 -3.74 -12.60 8.19
N PHE A 24 -2.41 -12.48 8.29
CA PHE A 24 -1.51 -13.20 7.39
C PHE A 24 -1.49 -14.70 7.70
N PRO A 25 -1.25 -15.54 6.68
CA PRO A 25 -1.15 -16.98 6.90
C PRO A 25 0.11 -17.30 7.72
N ASP A 26 -0.06 -18.08 8.79
CA ASP A 26 1.04 -18.59 9.61
C ASP A 26 1.66 -19.85 8.97
N LEU A 27 2.25 -19.68 7.78
CA LEU A 27 2.96 -20.75 7.06
C LEU A 27 4.03 -20.20 6.11
N GLU A 28 5.05 -21.01 5.85
CA GLU A 28 6.08 -20.67 4.86
C GLU A 28 5.53 -20.76 3.43
N LEU A 29 5.73 -19.69 2.64
CA LEU A 29 5.16 -19.52 1.31
C LEU A 29 6.18 -19.76 0.20
N TYR A 30 5.77 -20.41 -0.89
CA TYR A 30 6.51 -20.38 -2.15
C TYR A 30 6.24 -19.08 -2.92
N MET A 31 7.08 -18.79 -3.93
CA MET A 31 7.00 -17.55 -4.72
C MET A 31 5.61 -17.30 -5.33
N ASP A 32 5.02 -18.32 -5.93
CA ASP A 32 3.68 -18.27 -6.53
C ASP A 32 2.59 -17.95 -5.49
N GLN A 33 2.71 -18.53 -4.29
CA GLN A 33 1.81 -18.26 -3.17
C GLN A 33 1.98 -16.83 -2.66
N LEU A 34 3.21 -16.35 -2.50
CA LEU A 34 3.50 -14.97 -2.09
C LEU A 34 2.94 -13.96 -3.10
N VAL A 35 3.15 -14.19 -4.40
CA VAL A 35 2.57 -13.36 -5.47
C VAL A 35 1.05 -13.38 -5.43
N SER A 36 0.45 -14.57 -5.34
CA SER A 36 -1.00 -14.74 -5.30
C SER A 36 -1.63 -14.01 -4.12
N LEU A 37 -1.05 -14.13 -2.93
CA LEU A 37 -1.49 -13.43 -1.73
C LEU A 37 -1.35 -11.91 -1.88
N GLY A 38 -0.19 -11.44 -2.33
CA GLY A 38 0.05 -10.02 -2.57
C GLY A 38 -0.96 -9.41 -3.53
N ASN A 39 -1.21 -10.07 -4.67
CA ASN A 39 -2.22 -9.63 -5.64
C ASN A 39 -3.63 -9.69 -5.07
N ARG A 40 -3.97 -10.71 -4.28
CA ARG A 40 -5.29 -10.78 -3.62
C ARG A 40 -5.51 -9.60 -2.68
N TYR A 41 -4.51 -9.20 -1.90
CA TYR A 41 -4.63 -8.08 -0.97
C TYR A 41 -4.61 -6.72 -1.68
N LEU A 42 -3.86 -6.59 -2.78
CA LEU A 42 -3.55 -5.31 -3.39
C LEU A 42 -4.18 -5.07 -4.77
N SER A 43 -4.88 -6.04 -5.34
CA SER A 43 -5.58 -5.89 -6.63
C SER A 43 -6.45 -4.63 -6.72
N PRO A 44 -7.21 -4.21 -5.69
CA PRO A 44 -8.01 -2.99 -5.81
C PRO A 44 -7.21 -1.70 -5.59
N LEU A 45 -5.91 -1.80 -5.25
CA LEU A 45 -5.02 -0.67 -4.92
C LEU A 45 -3.88 -0.49 -5.93
N LEU A 46 -3.65 -1.46 -6.83
CA LEU A 46 -2.55 -1.44 -7.80
C LEU A 46 -3.06 -1.40 -9.25
N GLU A 47 -2.31 -0.70 -10.09
CA GLU A 47 -2.57 -0.63 -11.54
C GLU A 47 -2.11 -1.89 -12.29
N SER A 48 -1.19 -2.66 -11.71
CA SER A 48 -0.63 -3.86 -12.33
C SER A 48 -0.36 -4.94 -11.29
N GLU A 49 -0.45 -6.19 -11.73
CA GLU A 49 -0.17 -7.35 -10.88
C GLU A 49 1.30 -7.41 -10.47
N ILE A 50 1.52 -7.78 -9.23
CA ILE A 50 2.82 -8.17 -8.69
C ILE A 50 3.29 -9.41 -9.44
N THR A 51 4.55 -9.41 -9.85
CA THR A 51 5.19 -10.53 -10.55
C THR A 51 6.36 -11.11 -9.76
N PRO A 52 6.76 -12.37 -10.02
CA PRO A 52 7.97 -12.95 -9.43
C PRO A 52 9.24 -12.12 -9.72
N SER A 53 9.31 -11.48 -10.89
CA SER A 53 10.43 -10.60 -11.25
C SER A 53 10.51 -9.36 -10.37
N MET A 54 9.37 -8.80 -9.95
CA MET A 54 9.33 -7.67 -9.01
C MET A 54 9.87 -8.09 -7.65
N ILE A 55 9.43 -9.24 -7.12
CA ILE A 55 9.92 -9.77 -5.84
C ILE A 55 11.44 -10.01 -5.90
N ASN A 56 11.95 -10.62 -6.97
CA ASN A 56 13.38 -10.79 -7.18
C ASN A 56 14.14 -9.45 -7.21
N SER A 57 13.55 -8.42 -7.81
CA SER A 57 14.11 -7.06 -7.81
C SER A 57 14.17 -6.48 -6.40
N TYR A 58 13.13 -6.66 -5.59
CA TYR A 58 13.06 -6.17 -4.21
C TYR A 58 14.12 -6.84 -3.33
N VAL A 59 14.26 -8.16 -3.42
CA VAL A 59 15.30 -8.92 -2.71
C VAL A 59 16.70 -8.50 -3.16
N LYS A 60 16.94 -8.38 -4.47
CA LYS A 60 18.25 -7.99 -5.02
C LYS A 60 18.68 -6.59 -4.55
N LYS A 61 17.73 -5.66 -4.43
CA LYS A 61 17.97 -4.28 -4.00
C LYS A 61 17.92 -4.08 -2.48
N GLY A 62 17.67 -5.14 -1.71
CA GLY A 62 17.67 -5.11 -0.25
C GLY A 62 16.44 -4.46 0.39
N LEU A 63 15.30 -4.40 -0.32
CA LEU A 63 14.04 -3.93 0.25
C LEU A 63 13.27 -5.05 0.98
N MET A 64 13.54 -6.31 0.60
CA MET A 64 12.86 -7.50 1.12
C MET A 64 13.90 -8.50 1.59
N GLN A 65 13.63 -9.15 2.72
CA GLN A 65 14.50 -10.21 3.23
C GLN A 65 14.67 -11.36 2.23
N ARG A 66 15.87 -11.93 2.16
CA ARG A 66 16.13 -13.07 1.28
C ARG A 66 15.33 -14.28 1.75
N PRO A 67 14.65 -15.01 0.84
CA PRO A 67 13.93 -16.22 1.22
C PRO A 67 14.89 -17.31 1.72
N THR A 68 14.43 -18.08 2.71
CA THR A 68 15.17 -19.22 3.25
C THR A 68 14.73 -20.49 2.55
N LYS A 69 15.65 -21.23 1.91
CA LYS A 69 15.33 -22.45 1.15
C LYS A 69 14.18 -22.27 0.12
N LYS A 70 14.14 -21.10 -0.55
CA LYS A 70 13.08 -20.69 -1.50
C LYS A 70 11.70 -20.45 -0.88
N LYS A 71 11.64 -20.28 0.43
CA LYS A 71 10.43 -20.00 1.16
C LYS A 71 10.44 -18.61 1.77
N TYR A 72 9.28 -17.99 1.77
CA TYR A 72 8.99 -16.65 2.26
C TYR A 72 8.14 -16.73 3.53
N THR A 73 8.27 -15.74 4.39
CA THR A 73 7.54 -15.67 5.67
C THR A 73 6.48 -14.58 5.65
N THR A 74 5.72 -14.49 6.74
CA THR A 74 4.82 -13.36 7.03
C THR A 74 5.53 -12.01 6.90
N SER A 75 6.78 -11.91 7.35
CA SER A 75 7.58 -10.69 7.19
C SER A 75 7.76 -10.29 5.73
N ASN A 76 8.01 -11.25 4.82
CA ASN A 76 8.12 -10.95 3.40
C ASN A 76 6.80 -10.52 2.78
N LEU A 77 5.68 -11.03 3.28
CA LEU A 77 4.35 -10.63 2.83
C LEU A 77 4.02 -9.20 3.27
N ALA A 78 4.37 -8.83 4.50
CA ALA A 78 4.28 -7.45 5.00
C ALA A 78 5.17 -6.49 4.18
N GLU A 79 6.44 -6.86 3.95
CA GLU A 79 7.36 -6.12 3.08
C GLU A 79 6.77 -5.95 1.67
N LEU A 80 6.23 -7.02 1.07
CA LEU A 80 5.63 -6.99 -0.26
C LEU A 80 4.48 -5.99 -0.34
N VAL A 81 3.61 -5.96 0.68
CA VAL A 81 2.47 -5.04 0.74
C VAL A 81 2.95 -3.60 0.73
N VAL A 82 3.85 -3.25 1.66
CA VAL A 82 4.36 -1.88 1.81
C VAL A 82 5.12 -1.43 0.56
N ILE A 83 6.06 -2.24 0.07
CA ILE A 83 6.87 -1.89 -1.11
C ILE A 83 5.98 -1.67 -2.34
N SER A 84 4.97 -2.52 -2.55
CA SER A 84 4.13 -2.44 -3.75
C SER A 84 3.26 -1.19 -3.75
N LEU A 85 2.74 -0.78 -2.58
CA LEU A 85 2.00 0.48 -2.44
C LEU A 85 2.91 1.69 -2.63
N LEU A 86 4.06 1.74 -1.95
CA LEU A 86 4.97 2.88 -2.02
C LEU A 86 5.63 3.04 -3.39
N LYS A 87 5.83 1.95 -4.15
CA LYS A 87 6.37 2.01 -5.52
C LYS A 87 5.49 2.82 -6.47
N SER A 88 4.21 3.00 -6.16
CA SER A 88 3.30 3.83 -6.95
C SER A 88 3.64 5.32 -6.89
N ILE A 89 4.41 5.75 -5.88
CA ILE A 89 4.75 7.17 -5.62
C ILE A 89 6.26 7.43 -5.45
N TYR A 90 7.07 6.41 -5.15
CA TYR A 90 8.50 6.56 -4.89
C TYR A 90 9.40 5.62 -5.71
N PRO A 91 10.63 6.06 -6.05
CA PRO A 91 11.68 5.17 -6.50
C PRO A 91 12.09 4.16 -5.41
N LEU A 92 12.58 2.98 -5.83
CA LEU A 92 12.95 1.90 -4.91
C LEU A 92 14.04 2.30 -3.88
N GLU A 93 14.95 3.20 -4.22
CA GLU A 93 15.99 3.67 -3.29
C GLU A 93 15.36 4.46 -2.13
N THR A 94 14.42 5.36 -2.41
CA THR A 94 13.68 6.12 -1.40
C THR A 94 12.86 5.19 -0.50
N ILE A 95 12.24 4.15 -1.07
CA ILE A 95 11.48 3.15 -0.30
C ILE A 95 12.41 2.39 0.63
N ARG A 96 13.59 1.95 0.15
CA ARG A 96 14.58 1.25 0.99
C ARG A 96 15.00 2.10 2.18
N ASP A 97 15.29 3.38 1.95
CA ASP A 97 15.72 4.29 3.00
C ASP A 97 14.59 4.51 4.03
N GLY A 98 13.34 4.66 3.56
CA GLY A 98 12.16 4.75 4.43
C GLY A 98 11.94 3.49 5.28
N ILE A 99 11.99 2.30 4.68
CA ILE A 99 11.89 1.01 5.40
C ILE A 99 13.01 0.90 6.44
N THR A 100 14.23 1.26 6.08
CA THR A 100 15.39 1.22 7.00
C THR A 100 15.16 2.13 8.21
N GLN A 101 14.57 3.31 8.02
CA GLN A 101 14.24 4.21 9.15
C GLN A 101 13.10 3.67 10.01
N SER A 102 12.03 3.14 9.40
CA SER A 102 10.89 2.57 10.13
C SER A 102 11.34 1.42 11.05
N LEU A 103 12.29 0.61 10.59
CA LEU A 103 12.82 -0.56 11.31
C LEU A 103 13.95 -0.26 12.32
N LYS A 104 14.40 0.99 12.48
CA LYS A 104 15.50 1.30 13.41
C LYS A 104 15.20 0.94 14.87
N ASN A 105 13.97 1.20 15.29
CA ASN A 105 13.50 1.02 16.67
C ASN A 105 12.29 0.08 16.75
N ASN A 106 11.89 -0.52 15.64
CA ASN A 106 10.71 -1.36 15.53
C ASN A 106 11.06 -2.68 14.83
N THR A 107 10.31 -3.71 15.19
CA THR A 107 10.24 -4.95 14.41
C THR A 107 9.44 -4.75 13.12
N ILE A 108 9.56 -5.70 12.18
CA ILE A 108 8.76 -5.69 10.95
C ILE A 108 7.26 -5.73 11.27
N GLU A 109 6.87 -6.47 12.31
CA GLU A 109 5.50 -6.57 12.77
C GLU A 109 4.95 -5.22 13.27
N GLU A 110 5.70 -4.53 14.14
CA GLU A 110 5.32 -3.23 14.68
C GLU A 110 5.20 -2.18 13.56
N SER A 111 6.21 -2.09 12.69
CA SER A 111 6.21 -1.17 11.55
C SER A 111 5.06 -1.45 10.58
N TYR A 112 4.83 -2.72 10.23
CA TYR A 112 3.72 -3.09 9.35
C TYR A 112 2.37 -2.80 9.99
N SER A 113 2.19 -3.14 11.27
CA SER A 113 0.95 -2.92 11.99
C SER A 113 0.62 -1.44 12.09
N TYR A 114 1.61 -0.59 12.35
CA TYR A 114 1.44 0.85 12.31
C TYR A 114 1.01 1.33 10.90
N PHE A 115 1.75 0.94 9.86
CA PHE A 115 1.46 1.32 8.48
C PHE A 115 0.06 0.89 8.04
N ALA A 116 -0.33 -0.37 8.30
CA ALA A 116 -1.62 -0.92 7.92
C ALA A 116 -2.78 -0.21 8.65
N ASN A 117 -2.65 0.05 9.95
CA ASN A 117 -3.66 0.80 10.70
C ASN A 117 -3.79 2.25 10.22
N LEU A 118 -2.67 2.91 9.94
CA LEU A 118 -2.65 4.25 9.38
C LEU A 118 -3.30 4.30 8.00
N PHE A 119 -2.97 3.36 7.12
CA PHE A 119 -3.59 3.24 5.79
C PHE A 119 -5.10 3.02 5.90
N ASN A 120 -5.52 2.01 6.67
CA ASN A 120 -6.93 1.64 6.81
C ASN A 120 -7.77 2.77 7.40
N SER A 121 -7.27 3.43 8.45
CA SER A 121 -7.97 4.55 9.09
C SER A 121 -8.00 5.80 8.20
N THR A 122 -6.95 6.05 7.41
CA THR A 122 -6.94 7.16 6.44
C THR A 122 -7.93 6.90 5.32
N LEU A 123 -7.92 5.69 4.75
CA LEU A 123 -8.79 5.30 3.65
C LEU A 123 -10.26 5.31 4.06
N GLN A 124 -10.60 4.89 5.27
CA GLN A 124 -11.99 4.96 5.76
C GLN A 124 -12.51 6.40 5.90
N LYS A 125 -11.63 7.35 6.21
CA LYS A 125 -12.01 8.75 6.46
C LYS A 125 -12.21 9.58 5.19
N ILE A 126 -11.77 9.13 4.01
CA ILE A 126 -11.87 9.93 2.78
C ILE A 126 -13.30 10.24 2.34
N ASN A 127 -14.27 9.46 2.82
CA ASN A 127 -15.69 9.65 2.50
C ASN A 127 -16.40 10.61 3.48
N LEU A 128 -15.68 11.16 4.45
CA LEU A 128 -16.23 12.18 5.36
C LEU A 128 -16.16 13.54 4.69
N GLU A 129 -17.26 14.31 4.76
CA GLU A 129 -17.37 15.63 4.10
C GLU A 129 -16.30 16.65 4.56
N ASP A 130 -15.72 16.43 5.75
CA ASP A 130 -14.65 17.25 6.35
C ASP A 130 -13.29 16.54 6.43
N ALA A 131 -12.98 15.62 5.51
CA ALA A 131 -11.71 14.91 5.50
C ALA A 131 -10.52 15.87 5.32
N THR A 132 -9.94 16.37 6.41
CA THR A 132 -8.73 17.18 6.42
C THR A 132 -7.51 16.34 6.82
N LEU A 133 -6.41 16.54 6.10
CA LEU A 133 -5.11 15.99 6.50
C LEU A 133 -4.62 16.77 7.72
N ASN A 134 -4.89 16.22 8.91
CA ASN A 134 -4.41 16.76 10.17
C ASN A 134 -3.07 16.10 10.51
N PHE A 135 -2.00 16.87 10.53
CA PHE A 135 -0.67 16.42 10.95
C PHE A 135 -0.09 17.37 11.99
N ASN A 136 0.75 16.84 12.88
CA ASN A 136 1.46 17.63 13.86
C ASN A 136 2.94 17.68 13.50
N TYR A 137 3.44 18.86 13.14
CA TYR A 137 4.84 19.06 12.73
C TYR A 137 5.87 18.72 13.83
N LYS A 138 5.42 18.51 15.07
CA LYS A 138 6.26 18.08 16.20
C LYS A 138 6.39 16.56 16.32
N ASP A 139 5.62 15.79 15.56
CA ASP A 139 5.73 14.34 15.53
C ASP A 139 7.08 13.92 14.96
N GLU A 140 7.49 12.68 15.27
CA GLU A 140 8.73 12.14 14.73
C GLU A 140 8.71 12.11 13.20
N LEU A 141 9.85 12.41 12.58
CA LEU A 141 9.95 12.50 11.11
C LEU A 141 9.48 11.24 10.40
N ILE A 142 9.67 10.07 11.01
CA ILE A 142 9.23 8.80 10.44
C ILE A 142 7.70 8.68 10.41
N LEU A 143 7.02 9.10 11.48
CA LEU A 143 5.54 9.08 11.55
C LEU A 143 4.93 10.03 10.52
N LEU A 144 5.51 11.22 10.36
CA LEU A 144 5.14 12.16 9.31
C LEU A 144 5.38 11.57 7.92
N THR A 145 6.53 10.93 7.70
CA THR A 145 6.86 10.30 6.42
C THR A 145 5.83 9.23 6.06
N GLU A 146 5.46 8.36 7.00
CA GLU A 146 4.45 7.31 6.78
C GLU A 146 3.07 7.93 6.54
N GLN A 147 2.68 8.96 7.30
CA GLN A 147 1.42 9.69 7.11
C GLN A 147 1.32 10.29 5.71
N PHE A 148 2.32 11.06 5.27
CA PHE A 148 2.31 11.68 3.94
C PHE A 148 2.40 10.64 2.82
N SER A 149 3.13 9.54 3.03
CA SER A 149 3.21 8.45 2.05
C SER A 149 1.85 7.77 1.85
N VAL A 150 1.15 7.45 2.93
CA VAL A 150 -0.20 6.86 2.90
C VAL A 150 -1.18 7.78 2.17
N HIS A 151 -1.23 9.06 2.52
CA HIS A 151 -2.10 10.02 1.84
C HIS A 151 -1.76 10.16 0.36
N SER A 152 -0.47 10.17 0.01
CA SER A 152 -0.02 10.26 -1.38
C SER A 152 -0.47 9.06 -2.20
N VAL A 153 -0.37 7.83 -1.67
CA VAL A 153 -0.87 6.63 -2.35
C VAL A 153 -2.38 6.71 -2.56
N ILE A 154 -3.15 7.01 -1.51
CA ILE A 154 -4.62 7.05 -1.57
C ILE A 154 -5.10 8.14 -2.55
N TYR A 155 -4.58 9.36 -2.43
CA TYR A 155 -5.01 10.46 -3.30
C TYR A 155 -4.52 10.32 -4.74
N LYS A 156 -3.39 9.63 -4.97
CA LYS A 156 -3.00 9.24 -6.33
C LYS A 156 -4.06 8.33 -6.97
N ILE A 157 -4.54 7.31 -6.25
CA ILE A 157 -5.57 6.39 -6.76
C ILE A 157 -6.87 7.14 -7.06
N ILE A 158 -7.31 8.01 -6.16
CA ILE A 158 -8.51 8.85 -6.34
C ILE A 158 -8.36 9.75 -7.57
N GLY A 159 -7.21 10.42 -7.71
CA GLY A 159 -6.91 11.28 -8.85
C GLY A 159 -6.93 10.53 -10.17
N GLN A 160 -6.33 9.33 -10.21
CA GLN A 160 -6.36 8.47 -11.39
C GLN A 160 -7.79 8.08 -11.76
N LYS A 161 -8.60 7.67 -10.79
CA LYS A 161 -10.01 7.31 -11.03
C LYS A 161 -10.81 8.47 -11.62
N LEU A 162 -10.61 9.69 -11.11
CA LEU A 162 -11.28 10.88 -11.63
C LEU A 162 -10.91 11.13 -13.10
N ILE A 163 -9.64 10.98 -13.47
CA ILE A 163 -9.18 11.09 -14.85
C ILE A 163 -9.82 10.00 -15.74
N ASP A 164 -9.86 8.76 -15.27
CA ASP A 164 -10.46 7.64 -16.03
C ASP A 164 -11.96 7.88 -16.30
N LEU A 165 -12.69 8.40 -15.30
CA LEU A 165 -14.11 8.76 -15.45
C LEU A 165 -14.31 9.92 -16.44
N GLN A 166 -13.36 10.86 -16.55
CA GLN A 166 -13.40 11.94 -17.54
C GLN A 166 -13.16 11.43 -18.96
N HIS A 167 -12.22 10.51 -19.16
CA HIS A 167 -11.95 9.91 -20.46
C HIS A 167 -13.12 9.09 -20.99
N ALA A 168 -13.78 8.30 -20.14
CA ALA A 168 -14.94 7.50 -20.54
C ALA A 168 -16.07 8.35 -21.14
N GLN A 169 -16.25 9.59 -20.66
CA GLN A 169 -17.26 10.51 -21.19
C GLN A 169 -16.96 11.01 -22.59
N GLN A 170 -15.68 11.17 -22.94
CA GLN A 170 -15.28 11.67 -24.27
C GLN A 170 -15.40 10.59 -25.35
N ALA A 171 -15.46 9.31 -24.97
CA ALA A 171 -15.63 8.19 -25.89
C ALA A 171 -17.10 7.88 -26.22
N ASP A 172 -18.04 8.36 -25.41
CA ASP A 172 -19.50 8.18 -25.57
C ASP A 172 -20.18 9.36 -26.32
N VAL A 173 -19.39 10.29 -26.88
CA VAL A 173 -19.84 11.45 -27.69
C VAL A 173 -19.28 11.34 -29.10
#